data_AF-A0AA36ISZ1-F1
#
_entry.id   AF-A0AA36ISZ1-F1
#
_cell.length_a   1.000
_cell.length_b   1.000
_cell.length_c   1.000
_cell.angle_alpha   90.00
_cell.angle_beta   90.00
_cell.angle_gamma   90.00
#
_symmetry.space_group_name_H-M   'P 1'
#
loop_
_entity.id
_entity.type
_entity.pdbx_description
1 polymer ?
#
loop_
_entity_poly.entity_id
_entity_poly.type
_entity_poly.pdbx_seq_one_letter_code
_entity_poly.pdbx_strand_id
1 'polypeptide(L)'
;MASSHKETLRRAKLLQRDVLVGLTDAERAIVADGEKGRHAEATEREAHAAQLKEKAENCMDTVKVYERCNIQVAECLRQLGQCLRRLQHTRYAQFADLKVCQQRLSLRSKAPEQELTGDMAQHALEEQETCIGEAREHLLSLEGETRRALKMIDELRNELSKDAASQRHVADRCRQTVAVLMCPTAEAPEDNWQPEPRADLQKRADFLLTAARDLIARSSSACRATDERCKAARQKAELLLERRLLDTEKAAKQLREQASEVDYTIAVAERSLARSVKRCMGKENLMKAAQLDRTRQKLDHLCKTRTAIKLHIQDKLKMQTIDASCRKVTSQSASRPATAGRSFSESALRQRPTEEDPRTLPRLDSESGARNRPKSAATYKSGN
;
A
#
# COMPACT_ATOMS: atom_id res chain seq x y z
N MET A 1 65.09 -27.87 107.54
CA MET A 1 64.37 -26.59 107.33
C MET A 1 64.82 -25.83 106.07
N ALA A 2 66.13 -25.67 105.79
CA ALA A 2 66.60 -24.88 104.63
C ALA A 2 66.47 -25.55 103.23
N SER A 3 66.39 -26.90 103.13
CA SER A 3 66.19 -27.56 101.82
C SER A 3 64.72 -27.52 101.35
N SER A 4 63.76 -27.63 102.28
CA SER A 4 62.33 -27.53 102.00
C SER A 4 61.94 -26.16 101.40
N HIS A 5 62.56 -25.08 101.89
CA HIS A 5 62.31 -23.74 101.35
C HIS A 5 62.86 -23.56 99.92
N LYS A 6 64.02 -24.16 99.61
CA LYS A 6 64.58 -24.17 98.25
C LYS A 6 63.74 -24.99 97.28
N GLU A 7 63.15 -26.10 97.73
CA GLU A 7 62.20 -26.90 96.94
C GLU A 7 60.89 -26.15 96.70
N THR A 8 60.32 -25.48 97.70
CA THR A 8 59.12 -24.65 97.51
C THR A 8 59.37 -23.48 96.56
N LEU A 9 60.54 -22.84 96.63
CA LEU A 9 60.91 -21.74 95.72
C LEU A 9 61.12 -22.24 94.28
N ARG A 10 61.76 -23.41 94.10
CA ARG A 10 61.89 -24.06 92.78
C ARG A 10 60.51 -24.42 92.21
N ARG A 11 59.62 -24.98 93.03
CA ARG A 11 58.26 -25.34 92.64
C ARG A 11 57.43 -24.11 92.27
N ALA A 12 57.54 -23.02 93.03
CA ALA A 12 56.89 -21.74 92.72
C ALA A 12 57.43 -21.12 91.42
N LYS A 13 58.74 -21.16 91.17
CA LYS A 13 59.33 -20.68 89.90
C LYS A 13 58.95 -21.54 88.70
N LEU A 14 58.83 -22.86 88.87
CA LEU A 14 58.30 -23.76 87.83
C LEU A 14 56.83 -23.45 87.53
N LEU A 15 55.99 -23.32 88.56
CA LEU A 15 54.59 -22.91 88.41
C LEU A 15 54.46 -21.53 87.73
N GLN A 16 55.27 -20.55 88.11
CA GLN A 16 55.29 -19.23 87.47
C GLN A 16 55.66 -19.33 85.99
N ARG A 17 56.65 -20.17 85.63
CA ARG A 17 57.04 -20.40 84.24
C ARG A 17 55.92 -21.09 83.46
N ASP A 18 55.31 -22.12 84.03
CA ASP A 18 54.25 -22.88 83.38
C ASP A 18 53.00 -22.01 83.14
N VAL A 19 52.65 -21.13 84.08
CA VAL A 19 51.57 -20.14 83.90
C VAL A 19 51.91 -19.14 82.80
N LEU A 20 53.13 -18.61 82.75
CA LEU A 20 53.55 -17.67 81.70
C LEU A 20 53.55 -18.33 80.30
N VAL A 21 54.03 -19.57 80.20
CA VAL A 21 53.97 -20.34 78.95
C VAL A 21 52.52 -20.59 78.54
N GLY A 22 51.66 -21.03 79.48
CA GLY A 22 50.23 -21.22 79.23
C GLY A 22 49.52 -19.95 78.78
N LEU A 23 49.84 -18.79 79.35
CA LEU A 23 49.30 -17.50 78.91
C LEU A 23 49.76 -17.15 77.48
N THR A 24 51.05 -17.30 77.17
CA THR A 24 51.55 -17.04 75.81
C THR A 24 50.97 -18.00 74.76
N ASP A 25 50.74 -19.26 75.12
CA ASP A 25 50.13 -20.24 74.22
C ASP A 25 48.63 -19.98 74.05
N ALA A 26 47.93 -19.52 75.09
CA ALA A 26 46.54 -19.07 74.99
C ALA A 26 46.42 -17.80 74.13
N GLU A 27 47.31 -16.82 74.30
CA GLU A 27 47.37 -15.61 73.45
C GLU A 27 47.62 -15.98 71.98
N ARG A 28 48.57 -16.88 71.72
CA ARG A 28 48.82 -17.40 70.37
C ARG A 28 47.60 -18.11 69.79
N ALA A 29 46.89 -18.90 70.58
CA ALA A 29 45.66 -19.58 70.14
C ALA A 29 44.55 -18.56 69.80
N ILE A 30 44.34 -17.54 70.63
CA ILE A 30 43.37 -16.47 70.39
C ILE A 30 43.72 -15.69 69.12
N VAL A 31 44.99 -15.35 68.91
CA VAL A 31 45.46 -14.67 67.69
C VAL A 31 45.28 -15.57 66.47
N ALA A 32 45.67 -16.84 66.55
CA ALA A 32 45.54 -17.79 65.45
C ALA A 32 44.07 -18.05 65.08
N ASP A 33 43.17 -18.16 66.05
CA ASP A 33 41.74 -18.33 65.79
C ASP A 33 41.12 -17.02 65.25
N GLY A 34 41.59 -15.86 65.71
CA GLY A 34 41.21 -14.57 65.11
C GLY A 34 41.75 -14.38 63.69
N GLU A 35 42.91 -14.93 63.35
CA GLU A 35 43.45 -14.97 61.98
C GLU A 35 42.66 -15.94 61.10
N LYS A 36 42.35 -17.15 61.58
CA LYS A 36 41.49 -18.10 60.85
C LYS A 36 40.11 -17.53 60.60
N GLY A 37 39.51 -16.86 61.59
CA GLY A 37 38.21 -16.19 61.44
C GLY A 37 38.25 -15.11 60.37
N ARG A 38 39.28 -14.24 60.39
CA ARG A 38 39.49 -13.21 59.37
C ARG A 38 39.73 -13.81 57.98
N HIS A 39 40.46 -14.93 57.88
CA HIS A 39 40.66 -15.63 56.61
C HIS A 39 39.37 -16.26 56.08
N ALA A 40 38.58 -16.92 56.93
CA ALA A 40 37.30 -17.48 56.55
C ALA A 40 36.34 -16.39 56.05
N GLU A 41 36.23 -15.30 56.82
CA GLU A 41 35.42 -14.14 56.43
C GLU A 41 35.91 -13.50 55.11
N ALA A 42 37.22 -13.39 54.90
CA ALA A 42 37.78 -12.90 53.64
C ALA A 42 37.43 -13.81 52.46
N THR A 43 37.52 -15.14 52.64
CA THR A 43 37.14 -16.09 51.58
C THR A 43 35.65 -16.06 51.25
N GLU A 44 34.78 -15.90 52.26
CA GLU A 44 33.34 -15.73 52.04
C GLU A 44 33.02 -14.42 51.32
N ARG A 45 33.67 -13.31 51.70
CA ARG A 45 33.54 -12.02 51.01
C ARG A 45 34.01 -12.10 49.56
N GLU A 46 35.12 -12.80 49.30
CA GLU A 46 35.64 -12.99 47.95
C GLU A 46 34.71 -13.86 47.10
N ALA A 47 34.17 -14.95 47.66
CA ALA A 47 33.19 -15.81 46.98
C ALA A 47 31.90 -15.04 46.64
N HIS A 48 31.38 -14.25 47.59
CA HIS A 48 30.20 -13.41 47.36
C HIS A 48 30.47 -12.33 46.31
N ALA A 49 31.64 -11.70 46.33
CA ALA A 49 32.04 -10.74 45.31
C ALA A 49 32.19 -11.38 43.93
N ALA A 50 32.69 -12.61 43.84
CA ALA A 50 32.75 -13.36 42.59
C ALA A 50 31.35 -13.64 42.01
N GLN A 51 30.40 -14.08 42.86
CA GLN A 51 29.00 -14.28 42.46
C GLN A 51 28.34 -12.99 41.95
N LEU A 52 28.58 -11.86 42.61
CA LEU A 52 28.06 -10.56 42.18
C LEU A 52 28.69 -10.08 40.87
N LYS A 53 29.99 -10.35 40.64
CA LYS A 53 30.65 -10.07 39.35
C LYS A 53 30.02 -10.89 38.23
N GLU A 54 29.85 -12.20 38.43
CA GLU A 54 29.19 -13.09 37.47
C GLU A 54 27.75 -12.62 37.17
N LYS A 55 26.99 -12.27 38.21
CA LYS A 55 25.64 -11.70 38.06
C LYS A 55 25.65 -10.40 37.24
N ALA A 56 26.60 -9.50 37.49
CA ALA A 56 26.75 -8.26 36.73
C ALA A 56 27.08 -8.52 35.26
N GLU A 57 27.94 -9.50 34.97
CA GLU A 57 28.29 -9.92 33.61
C GLU A 57 27.07 -10.50 32.87
N ASN A 58 26.34 -11.41 33.51
CA ASN A 58 25.11 -11.99 32.95
C ASN A 58 24.03 -10.93 32.65
N CYS A 59 23.87 -9.94 33.53
CA CYS A 59 22.97 -8.80 33.29
C CYS A 59 23.41 -8.00 32.06
N MET A 60 24.71 -7.70 31.94
CA MET A 60 25.25 -6.96 30.80
C MET A 60 25.14 -7.73 29.48
N ASP A 61 25.29 -9.05 29.50
CA ASP A 61 25.08 -9.86 28.30
C ASP A 61 23.61 -9.88 27.86
N THR A 62 22.68 -9.91 28.81
CA THR A 62 21.25 -9.73 28.55
C THR A 62 20.97 -8.36 27.93
N VAL A 63 21.57 -7.29 28.45
CA VAL A 63 21.47 -5.94 27.88
C VAL A 63 21.94 -5.92 26.42
N LYS A 64 23.09 -6.52 26.10
CA LYS A 64 23.59 -6.60 24.71
C LYS A 64 22.62 -7.36 23.79
N VAL A 65 21.96 -8.40 24.28
CA VAL A 65 20.93 -9.12 23.51
C VAL A 65 19.73 -8.21 23.22
N TYR A 66 19.22 -7.50 24.23
CA TYR A 66 18.10 -6.57 24.05
C TYR A 66 18.46 -5.37 23.15
N GLU A 67 19.67 -4.85 23.22
CA GLU A 67 20.15 -3.80 22.31
C GLU A 67 20.17 -4.26 20.85
N ARG A 68 20.70 -5.46 20.58
CA ARG A 68 20.67 -6.05 19.24
C ARG A 68 19.24 -6.26 18.74
N CYS A 69 18.36 -6.75 19.61
CA CYS A 69 16.94 -6.92 19.30
C CYS A 69 16.27 -5.58 18.98
N ASN A 70 16.55 -4.53 19.77
CA ASN A 70 16.03 -3.18 19.53
C ASN A 70 16.44 -2.61 18.17
N ILE A 71 17.66 -2.87 17.70
CA ILE A 71 18.11 -2.48 16.35
C ILE A 71 17.26 -3.17 15.28
N GLN A 72 17.03 -4.48 15.42
CA GLN A 72 16.19 -5.25 14.48
C GLN A 72 14.73 -4.77 14.49
N VAL A 73 14.19 -4.48 15.68
CA VAL A 73 12.85 -3.92 15.87
C VAL A 73 12.72 -2.54 15.20
N ALA A 74 13.71 -1.65 15.37
CA ALA A 74 13.70 -0.34 14.74
C ALA A 74 13.73 -0.43 13.20
N GLU A 75 14.54 -1.33 12.65
CA GLU A 75 14.59 -1.60 11.22
C GLU A 75 13.25 -2.18 10.71
N CYS A 76 12.64 -3.09 11.45
CA CYS A 76 11.33 -3.65 11.12
C CYS A 76 10.23 -2.59 11.11
N LEU A 77 10.19 -1.70 12.11
CA LEU A 77 9.27 -0.56 12.15
C LEU A 77 9.42 0.34 10.91
N ARG A 78 10.67 0.62 10.50
CA ARG A 78 10.94 1.41 9.28
C ARG A 78 10.39 0.71 8.04
N GLN A 79 10.62 -0.60 7.90
CA GLN A 79 10.12 -1.39 6.77
C GLN A 79 8.59 -1.47 6.73
N LEU A 80 7.93 -1.70 7.87
CA LEU A 80 6.47 -1.67 7.99
C LEU A 80 5.91 -0.28 7.66
N GLY A 81 6.55 0.80 8.12
CA GLY A 81 6.15 2.16 7.78
C GLY A 81 6.24 2.44 6.27
N GLN A 82 7.26 1.92 5.60
CA GLN A 82 7.37 1.98 4.14
C GLN A 82 6.32 1.12 3.44
N CYS A 83 6.02 -0.06 3.97
CA CYS A 83 4.96 -0.95 3.47
C CYS A 83 3.59 -0.27 3.56
N LEU A 84 3.26 0.34 4.70
CA LEU A 84 2.01 1.07 4.90
C LEU A 84 1.83 2.21 3.89
N ARG A 85 2.88 3.01 3.66
CA ARG A 85 2.83 4.08 2.64
C ARG A 85 2.58 3.53 1.24
N ARG A 86 3.22 2.40 0.88
CA ARG A 86 3.00 1.74 -0.42
C ARG A 86 1.55 1.28 -0.57
N LEU A 87 0.99 0.58 0.44
CA LEU A 87 -0.42 0.16 0.45
C LEU A 87 -1.36 1.35 0.25
N GLN A 88 -1.14 2.45 1.00
CA GLN A 88 -1.94 3.68 0.88
C GLN A 88 -1.86 4.29 -0.52
N HIS A 89 -0.66 4.41 -1.08
CA HIS A 89 -0.47 4.94 -2.43
C HIS A 89 -1.20 4.10 -3.48
N THR A 90 -1.06 2.77 -3.42
CA THR A 90 -1.77 1.86 -4.33
C THR A 90 -3.28 1.99 -4.18
N ARG A 91 -3.81 2.04 -2.95
CA ARG A 91 -5.25 2.21 -2.69
C ARG A 91 -5.78 3.56 -3.22
N TYR A 92 -5.02 4.65 -3.09
CA TYR A 92 -5.40 5.95 -3.63
C TYR A 92 -5.38 5.98 -5.16
N ALA A 93 -4.38 5.35 -5.79
CA ALA A 93 -4.33 5.19 -7.25
C ALA A 93 -5.58 4.45 -7.74
N GLN A 94 -5.92 3.32 -7.12
CA GLN A 94 -7.12 2.54 -7.44
C GLN A 94 -8.42 3.33 -7.20
N PHE A 95 -8.47 4.23 -6.22
CA PHE A 95 -9.64 5.10 -6.03
C PHE A 95 -9.86 6.06 -7.21
N ALA A 96 -8.79 6.64 -7.75
CA ALA A 96 -8.89 7.50 -8.91
C ALA A 96 -9.42 6.72 -10.13
N ASP A 97 -8.95 5.48 -10.32
CA ASP A 97 -9.39 4.61 -11.40
C ASP A 97 -10.86 4.16 -11.25
N LEU A 98 -11.28 3.86 -10.01
CA LEU A 98 -12.67 3.57 -9.69
C LEU A 98 -13.58 4.75 -10.07
N LYS A 99 -13.17 5.98 -9.76
CA LYS A 99 -13.94 7.18 -10.11
C LYS A 99 -14.08 7.36 -11.60
N VAL A 100 -13.01 7.11 -12.37
CA VAL A 100 -13.08 7.10 -13.84
C VAL A 100 -14.08 6.05 -14.33
N CYS A 101 -14.01 4.83 -13.81
CA CYS A 101 -14.92 3.74 -14.17
C CYS A 101 -16.38 4.09 -13.86
N GLN A 102 -16.67 4.58 -12.65
CA GLN A 102 -18.00 5.04 -12.21
C GLN A 102 -18.55 6.16 -13.10
N GLN A 103 -17.71 7.12 -13.47
CA GLN A 103 -18.12 8.20 -14.37
C GLN A 103 -18.43 7.68 -15.78
N ARG A 104 -17.66 6.71 -16.29
CA ARG A 104 -17.94 6.03 -17.58
C ARG A 104 -19.27 5.28 -17.53
N LEU A 105 -19.52 4.52 -16.46
CA LEU A 105 -20.80 3.83 -16.24
C LEU A 105 -21.98 4.84 -16.17
N SER A 106 -21.81 5.96 -15.48
CA SER A 106 -22.82 7.03 -15.39
C SER A 106 -23.08 7.73 -16.74
N LEU A 107 -22.07 7.88 -17.60
CA LEU A 107 -22.28 8.38 -18.96
C LEU A 107 -23.09 7.39 -19.80
N ARG A 108 -22.80 6.09 -19.64
CA ARG A 108 -23.44 5.02 -20.40
C ARG A 108 -24.85 4.69 -19.95
N SER A 109 -25.22 4.95 -18.69
CA SER A 109 -26.61 4.84 -18.25
C SER A 109 -27.57 5.82 -18.95
N LYS A 110 -27.04 6.79 -19.71
CA LYS A 110 -27.82 7.71 -20.57
C LYS A 110 -28.00 7.21 -22.00
N ALA A 111 -27.39 6.06 -22.34
CA ALA A 111 -27.52 5.48 -23.68
C ALA A 111 -28.93 4.89 -23.89
N PRO A 112 -29.39 4.81 -25.16
CA PRO A 112 -30.64 4.11 -25.48
C PRO A 112 -30.59 2.66 -24.99
N GLU A 113 -31.65 2.17 -24.34
CA GLU A 113 -31.70 0.82 -23.74
C GLU A 113 -31.46 -0.30 -24.77
N GLN A 114 -31.91 -0.09 -26.01
CA GLN A 114 -31.71 -1.03 -27.11
C GLN A 114 -30.23 -1.24 -27.44
N GLU A 115 -29.38 -0.24 -27.20
CA GLU A 115 -27.94 -0.33 -27.45
C GLU A 115 -27.18 -1.00 -26.29
N LEU A 116 -27.74 -0.97 -25.08
CA LEU A 116 -27.09 -1.51 -23.87
C LEU A 116 -27.30 -3.01 -23.70
N THR A 117 -28.39 -3.56 -24.25
CA THR A 117 -28.72 -4.98 -24.11
C THR A 117 -27.67 -5.84 -24.80
N GLY A 118 -26.95 -6.65 -24.02
CA GLY A 118 -25.89 -7.53 -24.53
C GLY A 118 -24.59 -6.82 -24.88
N ASP A 119 -24.39 -5.59 -24.40
CA ASP A 119 -23.16 -4.85 -24.68
C ASP A 119 -21.96 -5.33 -23.83
N MET A 120 -20.99 -5.92 -24.50
CA MET A 120 -19.72 -6.35 -23.90
C MET A 120 -18.92 -5.21 -23.27
N ALA A 121 -19.00 -3.98 -23.80
CA ALA A 121 -18.29 -2.84 -23.24
C ALA A 121 -18.89 -2.41 -21.89
N GLN A 122 -20.23 -2.46 -21.76
CA GLN A 122 -20.93 -2.24 -20.50
C GLN A 122 -20.50 -3.27 -19.45
N HIS A 123 -20.58 -4.57 -19.81
CA HIS A 123 -20.20 -5.66 -18.91
C HIS A 123 -18.73 -5.56 -18.46
N ALA A 124 -17.81 -5.21 -19.36
CA ALA A 124 -16.41 -5.04 -19.02
C ALA A 124 -16.14 -3.86 -18.06
N LEU A 125 -16.94 -2.79 -18.14
CA LEU A 125 -16.85 -1.69 -17.17
C LEU A 125 -17.38 -2.11 -15.79
N GLU A 126 -18.46 -2.90 -15.73
CA GLU A 126 -19.01 -3.42 -14.47
C GLU A 126 -18.05 -4.44 -13.81
N GLU A 127 -17.45 -5.33 -14.60
CA GLU A 127 -16.35 -6.21 -14.16
C GLU A 127 -15.16 -5.39 -13.63
N GLN A 128 -14.79 -4.32 -14.34
CA GLN A 128 -13.71 -3.43 -13.92
C GLN A 128 -14.04 -2.74 -12.58
N GLU A 129 -15.27 -2.21 -12.42
CA GLU A 129 -15.71 -1.59 -11.17
C GLU A 129 -15.63 -2.57 -10.00
N THR A 130 -16.18 -3.77 -10.19
CA THR A 130 -16.17 -4.85 -9.19
C THR A 130 -14.74 -5.23 -8.82
N CYS A 131 -13.88 -5.46 -9.82
CA CYS A 131 -12.48 -5.82 -9.62
C CYS A 131 -11.71 -4.76 -8.82
N ILE A 132 -11.89 -3.47 -9.14
CA ILE A 132 -11.21 -2.37 -8.43
C ILE A 132 -11.79 -2.24 -7.01
N GLY A 133 -13.10 -2.42 -6.84
CA GLY A 133 -13.76 -2.43 -5.53
C GLY A 133 -13.17 -3.50 -4.59
N GLU A 134 -13.13 -4.75 -5.05
CA GLU A 134 -12.53 -5.88 -4.32
C GLU A 134 -11.06 -5.63 -3.96
N ALA A 135 -10.26 -5.14 -4.91
CA ALA A 135 -8.86 -4.83 -4.69
C ALA A 135 -8.67 -3.78 -3.57
N ARG A 136 -9.51 -2.74 -3.54
CA ARG A 136 -9.44 -1.67 -2.53
C ARG A 136 -9.77 -2.17 -1.14
N GLU A 137 -10.80 -3.01 -0.99
CA GLU A 137 -11.16 -3.60 0.29
C GLU A 137 -10.04 -4.51 0.82
N HIS A 138 -9.44 -5.33 -0.05
CA HIS A 138 -8.30 -6.16 0.33
C HIS A 138 -7.09 -5.32 0.80
N LEU A 139 -6.73 -4.26 0.06
CA LEU A 139 -5.65 -3.36 0.47
C LEU A 139 -5.96 -2.65 1.79
N LEU A 140 -7.22 -2.24 2.02
CA LEU A 140 -7.64 -1.61 3.26
C LEU A 140 -7.50 -2.56 4.46
N SER A 141 -7.84 -3.84 4.29
CA SER A 141 -7.60 -4.87 5.32
C SER A 141 -6.13 -4.98 5.67
N LEU A 142 -5.25 -5.07 4.66
CA LEU A 142 -3.79 -5.14 4.84
C LEU A 142 -3.22 -3.88 5.48
N GLU A 143 -3.75 -2.69 5.17
CA GLU A 143 -3.40 -1.45 5.88
C GLU A 143 -3.74 -1.56 7.38
N GLY A 144 -4.92 -2.10 7.70
CA GLY A 144 -5.35 -2.33 9.08
C GLY A 144 -4.44 -3.30 9.83
N GLU A 145 -4.08 -4.42 9.20
CA GLU A 145 -3.10 -5.39 9.73
C GLU A 145 -1.73 -4.73 9.97
N THR A 146 -1.24 -3.96 9.00
CA THR A 146 0.07 -3.29 9.08
C THR A 146 0.12 -2.26 10.22
N ARG A 147 -0.98 -1.50 10.43
CA ARG A 147 -1.08 -0.56 11.56
C ARG A 147 -1.06 -1.27 12.91
N ARG A 148 -1.75 -2.41 13.03
CA ARG A 148 -1.73 -3.22 14.26
C ARG A 148 -0.33 -3.76 14.54
N ALA A 149 0.34 -4.29 13.51
CA ALA A 149 1.72 -4.78 13.63
C ALA A 149 2.69 -3.67 14.06
N LEU A 150 2.60 -2.47 13.47
CA LEU A 150 3.39 -1.30 13.87
C LEU A 150 3.24 -0.99 15.36
N LYS A 151 2.00 -0.95 15.87
CA LYS A 151 1.72 -0.69 17.29
C LYS A 151 2.32 -1.76 18.20
N MET A 152 2.10 -3.05 17.88
CA MET A 152 2.61 -4.16 18.69
C MET A 152 4.14 -4.18 18.76
N ILE A 153 4.82 -3.87 17.65
CA ILE A 153 6.29 -3.86 17.60
C ILE A 153 6.86 -2.64 18.32
N ASP A 154 6.18 -1.49 18.27
CA ASP A 154 6.58 -0.30 19.03
C ASP A 154 6.40 -0.51 20.55
N GLU A 155 5.32 -1.17 20.97
CA GLU A 155 5.12 -1.59 22.37
C GLU A 155 6.25 -2.53 22.84
N LEU A 156 6.58 -3.55 22.04
CA LEU A 156 7.70 -4.46 22.31
C LEU A 156 9.04 -3.70 22.43
N ARG A 157 9.30 -2.72 21.56
CA ARG A 157 10.50 -1.87 21.63
C ARG A 157 10.60 -1.15 22.98
N ASN A 158 9.48 -0.63 23.46
CA ASN A 158 9.42 0.07 24.75
C ASN A 158 9.64 -0.89 25.92
N GLU A 159 9.09 -2.11 25.86
CA GLU A 159 9.34 -3.17 26.84
C GLU A 159 10.82 -3.58 26.89
N LEU A 160 11.42 -3.89 25.73
CA LEU A 160 12.85 -4.23 25.62
C LEU A 160 13.76 -3.12 26.15
N SER A 161 13.41 -1.86 25.89
CA SER A 161 14.19 -0.71 26.36
C SER A 161 14.11 -0.52 27.88
N LYS A 162 12.93 -0.73 28.47
CA LYS A 162 12.73 -0.69 29.94
C LYS A 162 13.51 -1.81 30.62
N ASP A 163 13.41 -3.02 30.11
CA ASP A 163 14.10 -4.19 30.69
C ASP A 163 15.62 -4.05 30.54
N ALA A 164 16.12 -3.56 29.39
CA ALA A 164 17.54 -3.26 29.24
C ALA A 164 18.04 -2.22 30.25
N ALA A 165 17.27 -1.15 30.51
CA ALA A 165 17.63 -0.17 31.52
C ALA A 165 17.64 -0.78 32.93
N SER A 166 16.63 -1.59 33.27
CA SER A 166 16.56 -2.31 34.54
C SER A 166 17.77 -3.22 34.75
N GLN A 167 18.16 -3.98 33.72
CA GLN A 167 19.32 -4.88 33.79
C GLN A 167 20.65 -4.13 33.93
N ARG A 168 20.80 -2.95 33.31
CA ARG A 168 21.97 -2.08 33.53
C ARG A 168 22.06 -1.61 34.98
N HIS A 169 20.95 -1.14 35.55
CA HIS A 169 20.92 -0.70 36.95
C HIS A 169 21.31 -1.83 37.92
N VAL A 170 20.89 -3.06 37.64
CA VAL A 170 21.26 -4.23 38.45
C VAL A 170 22.74 -4.53 38.34
N ALA A 171 23.29 -4.51 37.12
CA ALA A 171 24.72 -4.72 36.91
C ALA A 171 25.57 -3.65 37.62
N ASP A 172 25.16 -2.37 37.53
CA ASP A 172 25.86 -1.26 38.20
C ASP A 172 25.80 -1.39 39.72
N ARG A 173 24.64 -1.78 40.27
CA ARG A 173 24.50 -2.03 41.71
C ARG A 173 25.37 -3.20 42.17
N CYS A 174 25.39 -4.30 41.42
CA CYS A 174 26.26 -5.46 41.72
C CYS A 174 27.73 -5.02 41.74
N ARG A 175 28.18 -4.21 40.77
CA ARG A 175 29.55 -3.66 40.72
C ARG A 175 29.85 -2.74 41.91
N GLN A 176 28.90 -1.90 42.32
CA GLN A 176 29.04 -1.05 43.51
C GLN A 176 29.16 -1.89 44.79
N THR A 177 28.29 -2.89 44.97
CA THR A 177 28.37 -3.80 46.13
C THR A 177 29.69 -4.57 46.15
N VAL A 178 30.19 -5.03 45.01
CA VAL A 178 31.53 -5.64 44.90
C VAL A 178 32.61 -4.67 45.35
N ALA A 179 32.57 -3.41 44.92
CA ALA A 179 33.55 -2.40 45.34
C ALA A 179 33.51 -2.16 46.87
N VAL A 180 32.32 -2.18 47.47
CA VAL A 180 32.13 -2.06 48.94
C VAL A 180 32.66 -3.29 49.68
N LEU A 181 32.36 -4.51 49.21
CA LEU A 181 32.80 -5.77 49.83
C LEU A 181 34.32 -5.93 49.83
N MET A 182 35.01 -5.35 48.84
CA MET A 182 36.47 -5.35 48.79
C MET A 182 37.09 -4.30 49.76
N CYS A 183 36.28 -3.46 50.40
CA CYS A 183 36.74 -2.53 51.43
C CYS A 183 36.66 -3.20 52.81
N PRO A 184 37.75 -3.28 53.59
CA PRO A 184 37.79 -4.02 54.86
C PRO A 184 36.75 -3.55 55.90
N THR A 185 36.36 -2.28 55.85
CA THR A 185 35.59 -1.59 56.91
C THR A 185 34.11 -1.39 56.60
N ALA A 186 33.62 -1.82 55.44
CA ALA A 186 32.24 -1.55 55.04
C ALA A 186 31.32 -2.76 55.26
N GLU A 187 30.16 -2.52 55.86
CA GLU A 187 29.09 -3.53 55.99
C GLU A 187 28.39 -3.73 54.64
N ALA A 188 28.12 -5.00 54.31
CA ALA A 188 27.47 -5.36 53.06
C ALA A 188 25.99 -4.92 53.10
N PRO A 189 25.49 -4.17 52.11
CA PRO A 189 24.07 -3.87 52.02
C PRO A 189 23.24 -5.15 51.78
N GLU A 190 22.10 -5.28 52.46
CA GLU A 190 21.16 -6.38 52.21
C GLU A 190 20.59 -6.31 50.79
N ASP A 191 20.84 -7.34 50.00
CA ASP A 191 20.59 -7.35 48.56
C ASP A 191 19.35 -8.18 48.21
N ASN A 192 18.16 -7.60 48.36
CA ASN A 192 16.88 -8.24 48.00
C ASN A 192 16.41 -7.91 46.57
N TRP A 193 17.33 -7.71 45.63
CA TRP A 193 17.00 -7.34 44.24
C TRP A 193 17.32 -8.46 43.23
N GLN A 194 16.26 -9.08 42.73
CA GLN A 194 16.31 -10.09 41.67
C GLN A 194 15.28 -9.81 40.56
N PRO A 195 15.59 -8.90 39.62
CA PRO A 195 14.84 -8.87 38.37
C PRO A 195 15.33 -10.03 37.51
N GLU A 196 14.52 -11.09 37.44
CA GLU A 196 14.80 -12.22 36.57
C GLU A 196 14.80 -11.79 35.10
N PRO A 197 15.77 -12.25 34.28
CA PRO A 197 15.77 -12.03 32.85
C PRO A 197 14.47 -12.55 32.22
N ARG A 198 13.79 -11.70 31.49
CA ARG A 198 12.58 -12.06 30.75
C ARG A 198 12.94 -12.75 29.44
N ALA A 199 13.20 -14.05 29.50
CA ALA A 199 13.52 -14.88 28.34
C ALA A 199 12.35 -14.98 27.33
N ASP A 200 11.13 -14.73 27.79
CA ASP A 200 9.91 -14.62 27.00
C ASP A 200 9.90 -13.40 26.07
N LEU A 201 10.50 -12.28 26.47
CA LEU A 201 10.55 -11.07 25.64
C LEU A 201 11.34 -11.29 24.34
N GLN A 202 12.47 -12.00 24.40
CA GLN A 202 13.26 -12.31 23.22
C GLN A 202 12.47 -13.20 22.25
N LYS A 203 11.84 -14.26 22.77
CA LYS A 203 11.00 -15.16 21.96
C LYS A 203 9.83 -14.42 21.32
N ARG A 204 9.18 -13.52 22.07
CA ARG A 204 8.11 -12.65 21.57
C ARG A 204 8.62 -11.74 20.46
N ALA A 205 9.82 -11.19 20.61
CA ALA A 205 10.43 -10.36 19.58
C ALA A 205 10.70 -11.14 18.28
N ASP A 206 11.33 -12.31 18.37
CA ASP A 206 11.60 -13.15 17.21
C ASP A 206 10.31 -13.55 16.46
N PHE A 207 9.26 -13.88 17.21
CA PHE A 207 7.94 -14.18 16.67
C PHE A 207 7.33 -12.96 15.93
N LEU A 208 7.30 -11.80 16.57
CA LEU A 208 6.71 -10.59 15.97
C LEU A 208 7.52 -10.10 14.76
N LEU A 209 8.85 -10.18 14.81
CA LEU A 209 9.72 -9.83 13.68
C LEU A 209 9.49 -10.76 12.49
N THR A 210 9.30 -12.06 12.72
CA THR A 210 8.99 -13.03 11.66
C THR A 210 7.62 -12.74 11.04
N ALA A 211 6.59 -12.60 11.87
CA ALA A 211 5.24 -12.27 11.42
C ALA A 211 5.18 -10.95 10.63
N ALA A 212 5.96 -9.95 11.03
CA ALA A 212 6.05 -8.67 10.32
C ALA A 212 6.70 -8.80 8.94
N ARG A 213 7.76 -9.60 8.80
CA ARG A 213 8.39 -9.87 7.50
C ARG A 213 7.43 -10.58 6.56
N ASP A 214 6.68 -11.55 7.06
CA ASP A 214 5.65 -12.24 6.29
C ASP A 214 4.55 -11.29 5.84
N LEU A 215 4.09 -10.39 6.73
CA LEU A 215 3.10 -9.37 6.40
C LEU A 215 3.63 -8.40 5.32
N ILE A 216 4.89 -7.98 5.39
CA ILE A 216 5.52 -7.11 4.38
C ILE A 216 5.59 -7.82 3.02
N ALA A 217 5.97 -9.10 3.00
CA ALA A 217 6.05 -9.90 1.78
C ALA A 217 4.65 -10.10 1.16
N ARG A 218 3.67 -10.51 1.97
CA ARG A 218 2.27 -10.64 1.56
C ARG A 218 1.70 -9.33 1.02
N SER A 219 1.93 -8.22 1.71
CA SER A 219 1.46 -6.90 1.28
C SER A 219 2.09 -6.45 -0.02
N SER A 220 3.40 -6.67 -0.21
CA SER A 220 4.10 -6.34 -1.45
C SER A 220 3.63 -7.22 -2.63
N SER A 221 3.30 -8.47 -2.37
CA SER A 221 2.69 -9.38 -3.35
C SER A 221 1.28 -8.92 -3.73
N ALA A 222 0.46 -8.59 -2.72
CA ALA A 222 -0.91 -8.11 -2.92
C ALA A 222 -0.94 -6.81 -3.74
N CYS A 223 -0.09 -5.81 -3.44
CA CYS A 223 0.02 -4.59 -4.25
C CYS A 223 0.22 -4.93 -5.73
N ARG A 224 1.26 -5.72 -6.06
CA ARG A 224 1.58 -6.10 -7.45
C ARG A 224 0.43 -6.85 -8.12
N ALA A 225 -0.12 -7.86 -7.45
CA ALA A 225 -1.22 -8.64 -7.99
C ALA A 225 -2.47 -7.78 -8.24
N THR A 226 -2.80 -6.87 -7.33
CA THR A 226 -3.94 -5.96 -7.52
C THR A 226 -3.68 -4.96 -8.64
N ASP A 227 -2.47 -4.43 -8.78
CA ASP A 227 -2.11 -3.51 -9.86
C ASP A 227 -2.21 -4.18 -11.23
N GLU A 228 -1.68 -5.39 -11.37
CA GLU A 228 -1.76 -6.17 -12.60
C GLU A 228 -3.21 -6.50 -12.96
N ARG A 229 -4.00 -7.01 -12.01
CA ARG A 229 -5.41 -7.36 -12.23
C ARG A 229 -6.24 -6.13 -12.62
N CYS A 230 -6.09 -5.01 -11.91
CA CYS A 230 -6.81 -3.77 -12.20
C CYS A 230 -6.39 -3.17 -13.55
N LYS A 231 -5.10 -3.26 -13.91
CA LYS A 231 -4.59 -2.83 -15.21
C LYS A 231 -5.16 -3.67 -16.35
N ALA A 232 -5.20 -4.99 -16.19
CA ALA A 232 -5.78 -5.90 -17.18
C ALA A 232 -7.28 -5.63 -17.38
N ALA A 233 -8.04 -5.46 -16.30
CA ALA A 233 -9.46 -5.12 -16.37
C ALA A 233 -9.71 -3.78 -17.11
N ARG A 234 -8.90 -2.76 -16.81
CA ARG A 234 -8.96 -1.47 -17.51
C ARG A 234 -8.66 -1.59 -19.00
N GLN A 235 -7.60 -2.31 -19.36
CA GLN A 235 -7.22 -2.51 -20.77
C GLN A 235 -8.31 -3.25 -21.54
N LYS A 236 -8.93 -4.27 -20.92
CA LYS A 236 -10.08 -4.98 -21.48
C LYS A 236 -11.25 -4.03 -21.75
N ALA A 237 -11.61 -3.19 -20.77
CA ALA A 237 -12.69 -2.21 -20.93
C ALA A 237 -12.38 -1.17 -22.01
N GLU A 238 -11.15 -0.67 -22.09
CA GLU A 238 -10.72 0.30 -23.11
C GLU A 238 -10.77 -0.28 -24.52
N LEU A 239 -10.29 -1.52 -24.70
CA LEU A 239 -10.34 -2.22 -25.99
C LEU A 239 -11.78 -2.44 -26.45
N LEU A 240 -12.68 -2.84 -25.54
CA LEU A 240 -14.09 -3.08 -25.88
C LEU A 240 -14.85 -1.78 -26.17
N LEU A 241 -14.55 -0.69 -25.46
CA LEU A 241 -15.08 0.64 -25.78
C LEU A 241 -14.62 1.11 -27.17
N GLU A 242 -13.36 0.89 -27.52
CA GLU A 242 -12.84 1.26 -28.83
C GLU A 242 -13.45 0.41 -29.96
N ARG A 243 -13.51 -0.91 -29.77
CA ARG A 243 -14.16 -1.80 -30.73
C ARG A 243 -15.62 -1.40 -30.97
N ARG A 244 -16.37 -1.11 -29.89
CA ARG A 244 -17.76 -0.68 -29.99
C ARG A 244 -17.92 0.66 -30.71
N LEU A 245 -17.01 1.60 -30.50
CA LEU A 245 -17.00 2.87 -31.23
C LEU A 245 -16.90 2.63 -32.76
N LEU A 246 -16.01 1.74 -33.18
CA LEU A 246 -15.85 1.37 -34.59
C LEU A 246 -17.09 0.64 -35.14
N ASP A 247 -17.63 -0.30 -34.38
CA ASP A 247 -18.83 -1.06 -34.77
C ASP A 247 -20.06 -0.16 -34.89
N THR A 248 -20.26 0.78 -33.97
CA THR A 248 -21.36 1.77 -34.01
C THR A 248 -21.21 2.76 -35.15
N GLU A 249 -19.99 3.21 -35.45
CA GLU A 249 -19.71 4.07 -36.62
C GLU A 249 -20.01 3.35 -37.93
N LYS A 250 -19.57 2.09 -38.08
CA LYS A 250 -19.87 1.25 -39.24
C LYS A 250 -21.37 1.02 -39.41
N ALA A 251 -22.07 0.69 -38.33
CA ALA A 251 -23.53 0.51 -38.36
C ALA A 251 -24.25 1.81 -38.75
N ALA A 252 -23.82 2.96 -38.21
CA ALA A 252 -24.39 4.25 -38.57
C ALA A 252 -24.18 4.58 -40.06
N LYS A 253 -23.02 4.23 -40.63
CA LYS A 253 -22.76 4.39 -42.07
C LYS A 253 -23.71 3.52 -42.92
N GLN A 254 -23.85 2.24 -42.57
CA GLN A 254 -24.75 1.31 -43.27
C GLN A 254 -26.22 1.79 -43.21
N LEU A 255 -26.68 2.26 -42.06
CA LEU A 255 -28.04 2.80 -41.90
C LEU A 255 -28.27 4.05 -42.75
N ARG A 256 -27.27 4.92 -42.92
CA ARG A 256 -27.37 6.10 -43.80
C ARG A 256 -27.47 5.70 -45.28
N GLU A 257 -26.71 4.68 -45.70
CA GLU A 257 -26.80 4.11 -47.05
C GLU A 257 -28.21 3.55 -47.29
N GLN A 258 -28.73 2.72 -46.39
CA GLN A 258 -30.10 2.20 -46.45
C GLN A 258 -31.16 3.32 -46.44
N ALA A 259 -30.98 4.36 -45.64
CA ALA A 259 -31.88 5.51 -45.63
C ALA A 259 -31.94 6.19 -47.01
N SER A 260 -30.80 6.34 -47.68
CA SER A 260 -30.73 6.93 -49.02
C SER A 260 -31.44 6.07 -50.08
N GLU A 261 -31.33 4.74 -49.99
CA GLU A 261 -32.03 3.79 -50.86
C GLU A 261 -33.55 3.84 -50.65
N VAL A 262 -34.00 3.90 -49.39
CA VAL A 262 -35.42 4.05 -49.05
C VAL A 262 -35.96 5.39 -49.55
N ASP A 263 -35.20 6.48 -49.40
CA ASP A 263 -35.57 7.82 -49.90
C ASP A 263 -35.74 7.82 -51.43
N TYR A 264 -34.80 7.19 -52.15
CA TYR A 264 -34.91 7.00 -53.59
C TYR A 264 -36.16 6.19 -53.97
N THR A 265 -36.41 5.09 -53.25
CA THR A 265 -37.56 4.20 -53.49
C THR A 265 -38.90 4.91 -53.25
N ILE A 266 -39.00 5.70 -52.17
CA ILE A 266 -40.16 6.55 -51.89
C ILE A 266 -40.40 7.51 -53.05
N ALA A 267 -39.36 8.23 -53.49
CA ALA A 267 -39.48 9.20 -54.59
C ALA A 267 -39.90 8.55 -55.92
N VAL A 268 -39.47 7.30 -56.20
CA VAL A 268 -39.92 6.53 -57.37
C VAL A 268 -41.39 6.09 -57.20
N ALA A 269 -41.76 5.59 -56.03
CA ALA A 269 -43.11 5.12 -55.73
C ALA A 269 -44.14 6.26 -55.77
N GLU A 270 -43.82 7.43 -55.23
CA GLU A 270 -44.65 8.64 -55.29
C GLU A 270 -44.89 9.08 -56.74
N ARG A 271 -43.83 9.15 -57.56
CA ARG A 271 -43.94 9.48 -58.98
C ARG A 271 -44.77 8.45 -59.77
N SER A 272 -44.70 7.17 -59.40
CA SER A 272 -45.48 6.10 -60.02
C SER A 272 -46.95 6.16 -59.61
N LEU A 273 -47.22 6.39 -58.32
CA LEU A 273 -48.56 6.55 -57.76
C LEU A 273 -49.25 7.77 -58.38
N ALA A 274 -48.57 8.91 -58.46
CA ALA A 274 -49.11 10.12 -59.09
C ALA A 274 -49.51 9.90 -60.56
N ARG A 275 -48.69 9.15 -61.32
CA ARG A 275 -49.01 8.77 -62.71
C ARG A 275 -50.22 7.83 -62.77
N SER A 276 -50.30 6.87 -61.86
CA SER A 276 -51.40 5.90 -61.81
C SER A 276 -52.73 6.54 -61.41
N VAL A 277 -52.70 7.47 -60.45
CA VAL A 277 -53.86 8.28 -60.05
C VAL A 277 -54.39 9.08 -61.24
N LYS A 278 -53.52 9.79 -61.98
CA LYS A 278 -53.91 10.55 -63.18
C LYS A 278 -54.58 9.67 -64.24
N ARG A 279 -54.08 8.45 -64.48
CA ARG A 279 -54.67 7.51 -65.45
C ARG A 279 -56.01 6.92 -65.02
N CYS A 280 -56.35 6.95 -63.72
CA CYS A 280 -57.57 6.37 -63.20
C CYS A 280 -58.73 7.36 -63.08
N MET A 281 -58.52 8.67 -63.28
CA MET A 281 -59.54 9.71 -63.08
C MET A 281 -60.73 9.72 -64.06
N GLY A 282 -60.84 8.76 -64.99
CA GLY A 282 -61.89 8.77 -66.03
C GLY A 282 -62.74 7.50 -66.17
N LYS A 283 -62.53 6.45 -65.36
CA LYS A 283 -63.33 5.21 -65.44
C LYS A 283 -63.49 4.58 -64.05
N GLU A 284 -64.73 4.27 -63.65
CA GLU A 284 -65.08 3.54 -62.42
C GLU A 284 -64.58 2.07 -62.46
N ASN A 285 -63.27 1.88 -62.47
CA ASN A 285 -62.66 0.56 -62.35
C ASN A 285 -62.34 0.28 -60.89
N LEU A 286 -63.26 -0.39 -60.19
CA LEU A 286 -63.08 -0.87 -58.82
C LEU A 286 -61.74 -1.58 -58.59
N MET A 287 -61.31 -2.42 -59.55
CA MET A 287 -60.01 -3.11 -59.47
C MET A 287 -58.81 -2.17 -59.45
N LYS A 288 -58.85 -1.08 -60.23
CA LYS A 288 -57.76 -0.09 -60.26
C LYS A 288 -57.70 0.72 -58.97
N ALA A 289 -58.85 1.03 -58.37
CA ALA A 289 -58.92 1.68 -57.07
C ALA A 289 -58.26 0.82 -55.98
N ALA A 290 -58.61 -0.47 -55.91
CA ALA A 290 -57.99 -1.40 -54.97
C ALA A 290 -56.45 -1.53 -55.16
N GLN A 291 -55.97 -1.48 -56.41
CA GLN A 291 -54.53 -1.49 -56.69
C GLN A 291 -53.83 -0.20 -56.22
N LEU A 292 -54.46 0.97 -56.39
CA LEU A 292 -53.97 2.25 -55.88
C LEU A 292 -53.90 2.27 -54.34
N ASP A 293 -54.87 1.67 -53.67
CA ASP A 293 -54.85 1.61 -52.20
C ASP A 293 -53.75 0.68 -51.69
N ARG A 294 -53.51 -0.46 -52.36
CA ARG A 294 -52.36 -1.33 -52.05
C ARG A 294 -51.03 -0.60 -52.24
N THR A 295 -50.87 0.22 -53.28
CA THR A 295 -49.62 0.98 -53.47
C THR A 295 -49.46 2.11 -52.45
N ARG A 296 -50.56 2.77 -52.04
CA ARG A 296 -50.56 3.73 -50.92
C ARG A 296 -50.13 3.07 -49.61
N GLN A 297 -50.65 1.90 -49.28
CA GLN A 297 -50.26 1.15 -48.09
C GLN A 297 -48.76 0.80 -48.09
N LYS A 298 -48.23 0.36 -49.24
CA LYS A 298 -46.79 0.11 -49.38
C LYS A 298 -45.96 1.39 -49.21
N LEU A 299 -46.41 2.51 -49.74
CA LEU A 299 -45.75 3.80 -49.57
C LEU A 299 -45.76 4.25 -48.10
N ASP A 300 -46.88 4.11 -47.40
CA ASP A 300 -46.99 4.39 -45.97
C ASP A 300 -46.03 3.50 -45.15
N HIS A 301 -45.94 2.22 -45.50
CA HIS A 301 -44.95 1.32 -44.89
C HIS A 301 -43.51 1.80 -45.13
N LEU A 302 -43.15 2.21 -46.36
CA LEU A 302 -41.81 2.77 -46.65
C LEU A 302 -41.54 4.04 -45.83
N CYS A 303 -42.51 4.93 -45.69
CA CYS A 303 -42.40 6.13 -44.86
C CYS A 303 -42.20 5.80 -43.38
N LYS A 304 -42.89 4.78 -42.86
CA LYS A 304 -42.68 4.27 -41.48
C LYS A 304 -41.28 3.68 -41.32
N THR A 305 -40.83 2.85 -42.27
CA THR A 305 -39.47 2.29 -42.28
C THR A 305 -38.41 3.41 -42.33
N ARG A 306 -38.61 4.45 -43.14
CA ARG A 306 -37.73 5.63 -43.19
C ARG A 306 -37.61 6.31 -41.83
N THR A 307 -38.74 6.55 -41.15
CA THR A 307 -38.75 7.17 -39.83
C THR A 307 -38.03 6.29 -38.79
N ALA A 308 -38.24 4.97 -38.85
CA ALA A 308 -37.53 4.02 -37.98
C ALA A 308 -36.02 4.02 -38.22
N ILE A 309 -35.56 4.02 -39.48
CA ILE A 309 -34.13 4.11 -39.82
C ILE A 309 -33.54 5.43 -39.32
N LYS A 310 -34.24 6.56 -39.48
CA LYS A 310 -33.79 7.86 -38.98
C LYS A 310 -33.61 7.86 -37.46
N LEU A 311 -34.56 7.30 -36.71
CA LEU A 311 -34.45 7.16 -35.26
C LEU A 311 -33.23 6.30 -34.89
N HIS A 312 -33.04 5.17 -35.57
CA HIS A 312 -31.91 4.28 -35.31
C HIS A 312 -30.56 4.97 -35.60
N ILE A 313 -30.44 5.77 -36.67
CA ILE A 313 -29.25 6.59 -36.92
C ILE A 313 -28.98 7.57 -35.78
N GLN A 314 -30.03 8.24 -35.26
CA GLN A 314 -29.89 9.17 -34.14
C GLN A 314 -29.40 8.45 -32.88
N ASP A 315 -29.94 7.27 -32.59
CA ASP A 315 -29.54 6.48 -31.42
C ASP A 315 -28.11 5.96 -31.54
N LYS A 316 -27.66 5.51 -32.72
CA LYS A 316 -26.25 5.19 -32.97
C LYS A 316 -25.33 6.40 -32.79
N LEU A 317 -25.72 7.58 -33.26
CA LEU A 317 -24.94 8.82 -33.09
C LEU A 317 -24.85 9.25 -31.62
N LYS A 318 -25.94 9.13 -30.85
CA LYS A 318 -25.93 9.37 -29.40
C LYS A 318 -24.97 8.40 -28.71
N MET A 319 -25.05 7.11 -29.05
CA MET A 319 -24.16 6.08 -28.48
C MET A 319 -22.69 6.36 -28.80
N GLN A 320 -22.37 6.70 -30.06
CA GLN A 320 -21.02 7.08 -30.48
C GLN A 320 -20.48 8.29 -29.67
N THR A 321 -21.34 9.28 -29.42
CA THR A 321 -20.98 10.46 -28.62
C THR A 321 -20.68 10.10 -27.16
N ILE A 322 -21.50 9.22 -26.57
CA ILE A 322 -21.30 8.71 -25.20
C ILE A 322 -20.00 7.90 -25.11
N ASP A 323 -19.73 6.97 -26.03
CA ASP A 323 -18.51 6.14 -26.01
C ASP A 323 -17.25 6.99 -26.22
N ALA A 324 -17.29 7.97 -27.13
CA ALA A 324 -16.22 8.95 -27.30
C ALA A 324 -15.99 9.78 -26.01
N SER A 325 -17.06 10.12 -25.28
CA SER A 325 -16.97 10.85 -24.02
C SER A 325 -16.39 9.98 -22.90
N CYS A 326 -16.76 8.69 -22.83
CA CYS A 326 -16.21 7.72 -21.89
C CYS A 326 -14.69 7.58 -22.03
N ARG A 327 -14.18 7.53 -23.26
CA ARG A 327 -12.73 7.48 -23.53
C ARG A 327 -11.99 8.74 -23.06
N LYS A 328 -12.66 9.90 -23.11
CA LYS A 328 -12.10 11.18 -22.66
C LYS A 328 -12.16 11.38 -21.13
N VAL A 329 -12.83 10.49 -20.39
CA VAL A 329 -12.88 10.57 -18.92
C VAL A 329 -11.48 10.31 -18.37
N THR A 330 -10.94 11.34 -17.73
CA THR A 330 -9.70 11.31 -16.93
C THR A 330 -10.01 11.34 -15.44
N SER A 331 -9.04 10.98 -14.60
CA SER A 331 -9.16 11.06 -13.13
C SER A 331 -9.53 12.47 -12.64
N GLN A 332 -8.96 13.50 -13.26
CA GLN A 332 -9.29 14.91 -12.97
C GLN A 332 -10.75 15.24 -13.32
N SER A 333 -11.24 14.77 -14.47
CA SER A 333 -12.63 15.00 -14.88
C SER A 333 -13.63 14.25 -13.99
N ALA A 334 -13.31 13.02 -13.57
CA ALA A 334 -14.17 12.18 -12.75
C ALA A 334 -14.23 12.63 -11.28
N SER A 335 -13.20 13.34 -10.80
CA SER A 335 -13.15 13.85 -9.43
C SER A 335 -13.88 15.19 -9.25
N ARG A 336 -14.34 15.82 -10.34
CA ARG A 336 -15.07 17.09 -10.25
C ARG A 336 -16.46 16.84 -9.66
N PRO A 337 -16.86 17.56 -8.60
CA PRO A 337 -18.22 17.45 -8.08
C PRO A 337 -19.23 17.91 -9.13
N ALA A 338 -20.32 17.15 -9.29
CA ALA A 338 -21.36 17.39 -10.30
C ALA A 338 -22.06 18.76 -10.16
N THR A 339 -21.81 19.47 -9.06
CA THR A 339 -22.42 20.77 -8.72
C THR A 339 -21.85 21.96 -9.48
N ALA A 340 -20.70 21.82 -10.16
CA ALA A 340 -20.20 22.86 -11.05
C ALA A 340 -20.85 22.74 -12.43
N GLY A 341 -22.12 23.14 -12.53
CA GLY A 341 -22.99 23.10 -13.72
C GLY A 341 -22.55 23.95 -14.91
N ARG A 342 -21.25 24.00 -15.24
CA ARG A 342 -20.80 24.33 -16.59
C ARG A 342 -21.06 23.11 -17.45
N SER A 343 -22.25 23.06 -18.04
CA SER A 343 -22.54 22.16 -19.14
C SER A 343 -21.38 22.24 -20.13
N PHE A 344 -20.80 21.08 -20.45
CA PHE A 344 -19.75 20.93 -21.47
C PHE A 344 -20.34 21.14 -22.89
N SER A 345 -21.37 21.98 -22.99
CA SER A 345 -22.17 22.21 -24.17
C SER A 345 -21.52 23.32 -24.99
N GLU A 346 -21.20 22.95 -26.22
CA GLU A 346 -21.28 23.79 -27.42
C GLU A 346 -20.04 24.55 -27.89
N SER A 347 -19.06 24.89 -27.03
CA SER A 347 -17.89 25.66 -27.51
C SER A 347 -16.86 24.84 -28.32
N ALA A 348 -16.81 23.51 -28.18
CA ALA A 348 -15.84 22.67 -28.89
C ALA A 348 -16.28 22.20 -30.28
N LEU A 349 -17.56 22.37 -30.64
CA LEU A 349 -18.12 21.95 -31.95
C LEU A 349 -18.32 23.12 -32.93
N ARG A 350 -17.98 24.35 -32.52
CA ARG A 350 -18.07 25.57 -33.36
C ARG A 350 -16.74 26.07 -33.93
N GLN A 351 -15.63 25.36 -33.75
CA GLN A 351 -14.45 25.59 -34.59
C GLN A 351 -14.60 24.78 -35.89
N ARG A 352 -15.55 25.20 -36.74
CA ARG A 352 -15.34 25.04 -38.18
C ARG A 352 -14.10 25.90 -38.50
N PRO A 353 -13.16 25.43 -39.32
CA PRO A 353 -12.25 26.33 -40.00
C PRO A 353 -13.15 27.30 -40.75
N THR A 354 -13.17 28.56 -40.35
CA THR A 354 -13.67 29.62 -41.23
C THR A 354 -12.89 29.48 -42.51
N GLU A 355 -13.65 29.34 -43.60
CA GLU A 355 -13.17 29.35 -44.96
C GLU A 355 -12.02 30.33 -45.12
N GLU A 356 -10.96 29.83 -45.73
CA GLU A 356 -9.87 30.62 -46.27
C GLU A 356 -10.45 31.82 -47.04
N ASP A 357 -10.10 33.01 -46.58
CA ASP A 357 -10.27 34.24 -47.33
C ASP A 357 -9.36 34.16 -48.58
N PRO A 358 -9.90 34.11 -49.82
CA PRO A 358 -9.11 33.84 -51.03
C PRO A 358 -8.30 35.05 -51.52
N ARG A 359 -7.81 35.92 -50.62
CA ARG A 359 -7.17 37.20 -51.00
C ARG A 359 -5.85 37.54 -50.31
N THR A 360 -5.15 36.59 -49.71
CA THR A 360 -3.74 36.83 -49.30
C THR A 360 -2.79 36.15 -50.27
N LEU A 361 -2.36 36.92 -51.28
CA LEU A 361 -1.24 36.56 -52.15
C LEU A 361 0.03 36.36 -51.29
N PRO A 362 0.80 35.27 -51.48
CA PRO A 362 2.12 35.18 -50.90
C PRO A 362 3.05 36.12 -51.66
N ARG A 363 3.54 37.12 -50.93
CA ARG A 363 4.68 37.94 -51.32
C ARG A 363 5.90 37.04 -51.36
N LEU A 364 6.30 36.63 -52.56
CA LEU A 364 7.67 36.26 -52.86
C LEU A 364 8.53 37.45 -52.46
N ASP A 365 9.50 37.22 -51.56
CA ASP A 365 10.84 37.80 -51.66
C ASP A 365 11.72 37.36 -50.48
N SER A 366 12.97 37.06 -50.85
CA SER A 366 14.19 37.23 -50.08
C SER A 366 14.61 36.12 -49.12
N GLU A 367 15.45 35.26 -49.68
CA GLU A 367 16.72 34.80 -49.13
C GLU A 367 17.25 35.61 -47.93
N SER A 368 17.63 34.91 -46.85
CA SER A 368 18.73 35.31 -45.97
C SER A 368 18.98 34.18 -44.98
N GLY A 369 20.10 33.49 -45.18
CA GLY A 369 20.49 32.34 -44.36
C GLY A 369 20.95 32.74 -42.95
N ALA A 370 20.78 31.83 -42.00
CA ALA A 370 21.64 31.76 -40.83
C ALA A 370 21.64 30.34 -40.24
N ARG A 371 22.80 29.71 -40.41
CA ARG A 371 23.38 28.60 -39.68
C ARG A 371 22.81 28.40 -38.27
N ASN A 372 22.49 27.16 -37.89
CA ASN A 372 22.84 26.68 -36.56
C ASN A 372 23.10 25.16 -36.50
N ARG A 373 24.27 24.87 -35.95
CA ARG A 373 24.97 23.59 -35.72
C ARG A 373 24.13 22.49 -35.04
N PRO A 374 24.39 21.20 -35.37
CA PRO A 374 24.18 20.10 -34.45
C PRO A 374 25.40 19.92 -33.52
N LYS A 375 25.20 19.91 -32.19
CA LYS A 375 26.21 19.46 -31.22
C LYS A 375 26.05 17.97 -30.94
N SER A 376 26.94 17.21 -31.58
CA SER A 376 27.73 16.10 -31.03
C SER A 376 27.10 15.15 -30.00
N ALA A 377 26.87 13.92 -30.46
CA ALA A 377 26.81 12.70 -29.67
C ALA A 377 28.15 12.43 -28.97
N ALA A 378 28.10 12.08 -27.69
CA ALA A 378 29.22 11.51 -26.94
C ALA A 378 29.02 10.00 -26.82
N THR A 379 29.80 9.23 -27.56
CA THR A 379 29.97 7.78 -27.42
C THR A 379 30.89 7.48 -26.24
N TYR A 380 30.40 6.71 -25.27
CA TYR A 380 31.21 6.14 -24.20
C TYR A 380 32.04 4.97 -24.75
N LYS A 381 33.36 5.03 -24.57
CA LYS A 381 34.28 3.91 -24.76
C LYS A 381 34.14 2.94 -23.58
N SER A 382 33.91 1.66 -23.89
CA SER A 382 34.19 0.52 -23.03
C SER A 382 35.69 0.25 -22.99
N GLY A 383 36.27 0.15 -21.79
CA GLY A 383 37.62 -0.36 -21.56
C GLY A 383 37.54 -1.76 -20.94
N ASN A 384 38.34 -2.67 -21.48
CA ASN A 384 38.66 -4.00 -20.96
C ASN A 384 39.41 -3.92 -19.63
#